data_AF-A0A523IU94-F1
#
_entry.id   AF-A0A523IU94-F1
#
_cell.length_a   1.000
_cell.length_b   1.000
_cell.length_c   1.000
_cell.angle_alpha   90.00
_cell.angle_beta   90.00
_cell.angle_gamma   90.00
#
_symmetry.space_group_name_H-M   'P 1'
#
loop_
_entity.id
_entity.type
_entity.pdbx_description
1 polymer ?
#
loop_
_entity_poly.entity_id
_entity_poly.type
_entity_poly.pdbx_seq_one_letter_code
_entity_poly.pdbx_strand_id
1 'polypeptide(L)'
;MAKTIKEERLRWVKPIAEKRVKLVNVEKVCPHSKRSLERWLSAYKRDGEDSLEPKATIPKTSPNETPIWIKERVITKRKKTKLCALKLHWRLAKEGLVVPVRTIGKIIKQEGLTHTYRVKKIKYKYIRALRQPWELVEIDVKYVPGKIGGRRYFQ
;
A
#
# COMPACT_ATOMS: atom_id res chain seq x y z
N MET A 1 -17.16 0.16 -8.95
CA MET A 1 -17.11 -0.14 -7.50
C MET A 1 -16.09 0.79 -6.87
N ALA A 2 -16.34 1.30 -5.66
CA ALA A 2 -15.38 2.17 -4.97
C ALA A 2 -14.09 1.38 -4.71
N LYS A 3 -12.93 2.01 -4.93
CA LYS A 3 -11.61 1.40 -4.72
C LYS A 3 -11.13 1.61 -3.28
N THR A 4 -11.65 2.62 -2.60
CA THR A 4 -11.29 2.98 -1.22
C THR A 4 -12.52 3.22 -0.35
N ILE A 5 -12.37 3.07 0.97
CA ILE A 5 -13.43 3.35 1.95
C ILE A 5 -13.81 4.85 1.93
N LYS A 6 -12.85 5.74 1.62
CA LYS A 6 -13.10 7.18 1.46
C LYS A 6 -14.09 7.44 0.33
N GLU A 7 -13.84 6.85 -0.84
CA GLU A 7 -14.72 6.96 -2.02
C GLU A 7 -16.13 6.42 -1.75
N GLU A 8 -16.23 5.30 -1.03
CA GLU A 8 -17.52 4.72 -0.65
C GLU A 8 -18.32 5.68 0.24
N ARG A 9 -17.69 6.25 1.28
CA ARG A 9 -18.34 7.24 2.15
C ARG A 9 -18.73 8.51 1.40
N LEU A 10 -17.85 8.99 0.51
CA LEU A 10 -18.09 10.18 -0.30
C LEU A 10 -19.31 10.00 -1.20
N ARG A 11 -19.49 8.81 -1.80
CA ARG A 11 -20.64 8.49 -2.64
C ARG A 11 -21.97 8.69 -1.93
N TRP A 12 -22.06 8.35 -0.65
CA TRP A 12 -23.27 8.49 0.14
C TRP A 12 -23.48 9.90 0.68
N VAL A 13 -22.41 10.60 1.05
CA VAL A 13 -22.49 11.92 1.69
C VAL A 13 -22.64 13.06 0.69
N LYS A 14 -22.00 12.98 -0.48
CA LYS A 14 -21.98 14.06 -1.48
C LYS A 14 -23.38 14.49 -1.95
N PRO A 15 -24.32 13.58 -2.30
CA PRO A 15 -25.68 13.97 -2.69
C PRO A 15 -26.48 14.64 -1.56
N ILE A 16 -26.19 14.27 -0.31
CA ILE A 16 -26.84 14.86 0.88
C ILE A 16 -26.26 16.26 1.15
N ALA A 17 -24.94 16.42 1.02
CA ALA A 17 -24.27 17.71 1.20
C ALA A 17 -24.70 18.74 0.13
N GLU A 18 -24.85 18.32 -1.12
CA GLU A 18 -25.36 19.12 -2.24
C GLU A 18 -26.88 19.37 -2.17
N LYS A 19 -27.57 18.90 -1.11
CA LYS A 19 -29.03 19.00 -0.90
C LYS A 19 -29.88 18.37 -2.02
N ARG A 20 -29.30 17.48 -2.83
CA ARG A 20 -30.02 16.77 -3.91
C ARG A 20 -30.95 15.68 -3.38
N VAL A 21 -30.59 15.06 -2.26
CA VAL A 21 -31.35 13.96 -1.65
C VAL A 21 -31.48 14.18 -0.14
N LYS A 22 -32.67 13.91 0.41
CA LYS A 22 -32.90 13.92 1.86
C LYS A 22 -32.25 12.70 2.52
N LEU A 23 -31.69 12.88 3.72
CA LEU A 23 -31.03 11.82 4.49
C LEU A 23 -31.92 10.59 4.71
N VAL A 24 -33.23 10.80 4.95
CA VAL A 24 -34.23 9.73 5.15
C VAL A 24 -34.35 8.80 3.93
N ASN A 25 -34.18 9.34 2.71
CA ASN A 25 -34.25 8.52 1.50
C ASN A 25 -32.97 7.72 1.31
N VAL A 26 -31.82 8.30 1.66
CA VAL A 26 -30.52 7.61 1.60
C VAL A 26 -30.45 6.49 2.64
N GLU A 27 -31.00 6.70 3.84
CA GLU A 27 -31.07 5.70 4.90
C GLU A 27 -31.75 4.40 4.46
N LYS A 28 -32.77 4.47 3.59
CA LYS A 28 -33.49 3.28 3.09
C LYS A 28 -32.66 2.42 2.12
N VAL A 29 -31.67 3.01 1.46
CA VAL A 29 -30.88 2.36 0.39
C VAL A 29 -29.45 2.07 0.85
N CYS A 30 -28.94 2.81 1.83
CA CYS A 30 -27.59 2.67 2.32
C CYS A 30 -27.44 1.41 3.19
N PRO A 31 -26.34 0.64 3.04
CA PRO A 31 -26.05 -0.51 3.91
C PRO A 31 -25.65 -0.12 5.35
N HIS A 32 -25.49 1.18 5.64
CA HIS A 32 -25.05 1.68 6.94
C HIS A 32 -26.18 2.38 7.71
N SER A 33 -26.07 2.37 9.05
CA SER A 33 -27.04 3.02 9.91
C SER A 33 -27.14 4.54 9.68
N LYS A 34 -28.32 5.10 9.98
CA LYS A 34 -28.57 6.56 10.01
C LYS A 34 -27.50 7.33 10.77
N ARG A 35 -27.13 6.85 11.95
CA ARG A 35 -26.13 7.49 12.83
C ARG A 35 -24.75 7.56 12.18
N SER A 36 -24.39 6.58 11.34
CA SER A 36 -23.16 6.61 10.56
C SER A 36 -23.20 7.70 9.49
N LEU A 37 -24.32 7.80 8.75
CA LEU A 37 -24.52 8.84 7.73
C LEU A 37 -24.47 10.25 8.34
N GLU A 38 -25.12 10.46 9.49
CA GLU A 38 -25.08 11.74 10.21
C GLU A 38 -23.66 12.10 10.66
N ARG A 39 -22.90 11.13 11.20
CA ARG A 39 -21.49 11.34 11.58
C ARG A 39 -20.63 11.70 10.38
N TRP A 40 -20.79 11.02 9.24
CA TRP A 40 -20.02 11.33 8.04
C TRP A 40 -20.39 12.68 7.43
N LEU A 41 -21.68 13.02 7.40
CA LEU A 41 -22.16 14.33 6.96
C LEU A 41 -21.59 15.45 7.84
N SER A 42 -21.61 15.26 9.16
CA SER A 42 -21.03 16.22 10.10
C SER A 42 -19.52 16.37 9.93
N ALA A 43 -18.80 15.28 9.69
CA ALA A 43 -17.37 15.31 9.43
C ALA A 43 -17.06 16.05 8.12
N TYR A 44 -17.80 15.72 7.05
CA TYR A 44 -17.66 16.33 5.72
C TYR A 44 -17.89 17.84 5.74
N LYS A 45 -18.87 18.31 6.51
CA LYS A 45 -19.15 19.75 6.66
C LYS A 45 -18.05 20.51 7.41
N ARG A 46 -17.29 19.84 8.28
CA ARG A 46 -16.23 20.47 9.07
C ARG A 46 -14.94 20.58 8.29
N ASP A 47 -14.44 19.45 7.78
CA ASP A 47 -13.08 19.35 7.24
C ASP A 47 -13.06 18.80 5.79
N GLY A 48 -14.21 18.78 5.09
CA GLY A 48 -14.31 18.40 3.69
C GLY A 48 -14.12 16.90 3.42
N GLU A 49 -13.64 16.55 2.23
CA GLU A 49 -13.47 15.16 1.78
C GLU A 49 -12.47 14.37 2.63
N ASP A 50 -11.43 15.01 3.16
CA ASP A 50 -10.37 14.36 3.95
C ASP A 50 -10.87 13.82 5.29
N SER A 51 -11.91 14.44 5.84
CA SER A 51 -12.56 13.99 7.07
C SER A 51 -13.16 12.58 7.00
N LEU A 52 -13.45 12.10 5.78
CA LEU A 52 -14.07 10.81 5.53
C LEU A 52 -13.06 9.66 5.55
N GLU A 53 -11.76 9.96 5.62
CA GLU A 53 -10.74 8.94 5.75
C GLU A 53 -10.87 8.17 7.07
N PRO A 54 -10.79 6.83 7.04
CA PRO A 54 -10.83 6.04 8.25
C PRO A 54 -9.61 6.35 9.12
N LYS A 55 -9.86 6.87 10.33
CA LYS A 55 -8.82 7.07 11.34
C LYS A 55 -8.35 5.71 11.86
N ALA A 56 -7.09 5.62 12.25
CA ALA A 56 -6.56 4.44 12.91
C ALA A 56 -7.37 4.11 14.18
N THR A 57 -7.76 2.86 14.35
CA THR A 57 -8.48 2.35 15.53
C THR A 57 -7.56 2.09 16.72
N ILE A 58 -6.26 2.30 16.56
CA ILE A 58 -5.26 2.09 17.59
C ILE A 58 -5.40 3.21 18.64
N PRO A 59 -5.35 2.89 19.94
CA PRO A 59 -5.38 3.90 20.99
C PRO A 59 -4.18 4.85 20.86
N LYS A 60 -4.42 6.15 21.12
CA LYS A 60 -3.36 7.18 21.04
C LYS A 60 -2.30 7.02 22.15
N THR A 61 -2.70 6.49 23.30
CA THR A 61 -1.84 6.32 24.47
C THR A 61 -2.09 4.97 25.13
N SER A 62 -1.06 4.40 25.74
CA SER A 62 -1.14 3.17 26.54
C SER A 62 -0.39 3.35 27.85
N PRO A 63 -0.94 2.95 29.01
CA PRO A 63 -0.27 3.09 30.31
C PRO A 63 1.12 2.43 30.35
N ASN A 64 1.26 1.27 29.71
CA ASN A 64 2.50 0.50 29.65
C ASN A 64 3.27 0.72 28.34
N GLU A 65 3.20 1.94 27.80
CA GLU A 65 3.94 2.29 26.59
C GLU A 65 5.45 2.31 26.86
N THR A 66 6.23 1.82 25.90
CA THR A 66 7.69 1.92 26.00
C THR A 66 8.11 3.38 25.94
N PRO A 67 8.96 3.84 26.89
CA PRO A 67 9.53 5.17 26.85
C PRO A 67 10.18 5.50 25.50
N ILE A 68 10.08 6.75 25.08
CA ILE A 68 10.58 7.23 23.78
C ILE A 68 12.08 6.94 23.60
N TRP A 69 12.89 7.15 24.64
CA TRP A 69 14.33 6.93 24.60
C TRP A 69 14.69 5.47 24.28
N ILE A 70 13.89 4.50 24.74
CA ILE A 70 14.08 3.07 24.42
C ILE A 70 13.81 2.83 22.94
N LYS A 71 12.74 3.42 22.40
CA LYS A 71 12.39 3.30 20.97
C LYS A 71 13.51 3.87 20.10
N GLU A 72 14.00 5.05 20.42
CA GLU A 72 15.11 5.70 19.70
C GLU A 72 16.39 4.88 19.74
N ARG A 73 16.73 4.31 20.91
CA ARG A 73 17.90 3.44 21.06
C ARG A 73 17.80 2.21 20.16
N VAL A 74 16.63 1.55 20.14
CA VAL A 74 16.35 0.40 19.27
C VAL A 74 16.47 0.79 17.79
N ILE A 75 15.87 1.93 17.39
CA ILE A 75 15.92 2.44 16.01
C ILE A 75 17.36 2.72 15.59
N THR A 76 18.13 3.39 16.44
CA THR A 76 19.53 3.74 16.18
C THR A 76 20.39 2.51 15.99
N LYS A 77 20.24 1.51 16.88
CA LYS A 77 20.95 0.23 16.75
C LYS A 77 20.51 -0.55 15.52
N ARG A 78 19.21 -0.54 15.17
CA ARG A 78 18.70 -1.17 13.94
C ARG A 78 19.28 -0.51 12.70
N LYS A 79 19.34 0.82 12.63
CA LYS A 79 19.94 1.56 11.50
C LYS A 79 21.44 1.27 11.37
N LYS A 80 22.17 1.25 12.49
CA LYS A 80 23.63 0.97 12.50
C LYS A 80 23.97 -0.48 12.15
N THR A 81 23.23 -1.45 12.67
CA THR A 81 23.62 -2.88 12.61
C THR A 81 22.83 -3.70 11.60
N LYS A 82 21.63 -3.25 11.21
CA LYS A 82 20.67 -3.96 10.33
C LYS A 82 20.31 -5.38 10.80
N LEU A 83 20.46 -5.67 12.10
CA LEU A 83 20.19 -7.00 12.67
C LEU A 83 18.73 -7.21 13.05
N CYS A 84 18.29 -8.47 13.04
CA CYS A 84 16.93 -8.87 13.41
C CYS A 84 16.62 -8.57 14.89
N ALA A 85 15.33 -8.58 15.25
CA ALA A 85 14.85 -8.24 16.59
C ALA A 85 15.49 -9.10 17.70
N LEU A 86 15.69 -10.40 17.46
CA LEU A 86 16.31 -11.31 18.43
C LEU A 86 17.79 -10.95 18.69
N LYS A 87 18.55 -10.69 17.63
CA LYS A 87 19.96 -10.27 17.77
C LYS A 87 20.09 -8.90 18.42
N LEU A 88 19.16 -7.99 18.15
CA LEU A 88 19.10 -6.69 18.83
C LEU A 88 18.76 -6.85 20.32
N HIS A 89 17.83 -7.73 20.67
CA HIS A 89 17.52 -8.06 22.06
C HIS A 89 18.78 -8.48 22.83
N TRP A 90 19.55 -9.44 22.31
CA TRP A 90 20.78 -9.89 22.97
C TRP A 90 21.82 -8.78 23.11
N ARG A 91 21.98 -7.91 22.09
CA ARG A 91 22.93 -6.79 22.17
C ARG A 91 22.49 -5.73 23.17
N LEU A 92 21.19 -5.43 23.23
CA LEU A 92 20.64 -4.48 24.20
C LEU A 92 20.70 -5.04 25.61
N ALA A 93 20.44 -6.33 25.79
CA ALA A 93 20.60 -7.01 27.09
C ALA A 93 22.04 -6.92 27.60
N LYS A 94 23.04 -7.05 26.72
CA LYS A 94 24.46 -6.83 27.06
C LYS A 94 24.78 -5.39 27.47
N GLU A 95 24.00 -4.42 26.98
CA GLU A 95 24.11 -3.00 27.36
C GLU A 95 23.28 -2.67 28.63
N GLY A 96 22.67 -3.67 29.29
CA GLY A 96 21.82 -3.48 30.47
C GLY A 96 20.37 -3.14 30.17
N LEU A 97 19.96 -3.15 28.90
CA LEU A 97 18.61 -2.78 28.48
C LEU A 97 17.80 -4.01 28.03
N VAL A 98 16.97 -4.52 28.94
CA VAL A 98 16.14 -5.70 28.68
C VAL A 98 14.80 -5.28 28.09
N VAL A 99 14.69 -5.34 26.75
CA VAL A 99 13.43 -5.10 26.03
C VAL A 99 12.97 -6.39 25.36
N PRO A 100 11.73 -6.86 25.56
CA PRO A 100 11.24 -8.09 24.93
C PRO A 100 11.38 -8.07 23.41
N VAL A 101 11.73 -9.22 22.83
CA VAL A 101 11.93 -9.39 21.38
C VAL A 101 10.70 -8.92 20.59
N ARG A 102 9.48 -9.22 21.09
CA ARG A 102 8.23 -8.83 20.44
C ARG A 102 8.04 -7.31 20.40
N THR A 103 8.47 -6.61 21.45
CA THR A 103 8.44 -5.14 21.53
C THR A 103 9.42 -4.52 20.54
N ILE A 104 10.64 -5.05 20.45
CA ILE A 104 11.62 -4.63 19.43
C ILE A 104 11.07 -4.86 18.02
N GLY A 105 10.47 -6.03 17.77
CA GLY A 105 9.83 -6.34 16.49
C GLY A 105 8.68 -5.39 16.15
N LYS A 106 7.83 -5.04 17.12
CA LYS A 106 6.75 -4.07 16.98
C LYS A 106 7.30 -2.69 16.60
N ILE A 107 8.33 -2.21 17.30
CA ILE A 107 8.99 -0.92 17.02
C ILE A 107 9.54 -0.91 15.59
N ILE A 108 10.32 -1.93 15.21
CA ILE A 108 10.90 -2.03 13.87
C ILE A 108 9.83 -2.01 12.77
N LYS A 109 8.69 -2.69 13.00
CA LYS A 109 7.58 -2.74 12.04
C LYS A 109 6.84 -1.40 11.94
N GLN A 110 6.59 -0.73 13.06
CA GLN A 110 5.93 0.59 13.08
C GLN A 110 6.78 1.65 12.37
N GLU A 111 8.10 1.58 12.52
CA GLU A 111 9.07 2.48 11.89
C GLU A 111 9.39 2.12 10.42
N GLY A 112 8.78 1.07 9.86
CA GLY A 112 9.04 0.66 8.48
C GLY A 112 10.45 0.13 8.22
N LEU A 113 11.21 -0.23 9.26
CA LEU A 113 12.60 -0.73 9.17
C LEU A 113 12.68 -2.23 8.87
N THR A 114 11.57 -2.82 8.43
CA THR A 114 11.48 -4.20 7.96
C THR A 114 11.95 -4.31 6.52
N HIS A 115 12.59 -5.42 6.17
CA HIS A 115 13.00 -5.67 4.79
C HIS A 115 11.75 -5.83 3.91
N THR A 116 11.68 -5.12 2.80
CA THR A 116 10.65 -5.33 1.78
C THR A 116 11.03 -6.54 0.94
N TYR A 117 10.18 -7.56 0.91
CA TYR A 117 10.41 -8.70 0.03
C TYR A 117 10.24 -8.26 -1.41
N ARG A 118 11.20 -8.64 -2.27
CA ARG A 118 11.06 -8.43 -3.72
C ARG A 118 9.90 -9.29 -4.21
N VAL A 119 8.91 -8.68 -4.83
CA VAL A 119 7.83 -9.41 -5.51
C VAL A 119 8.47 -10.20 -6.65
N LYS A 120 8.29 -11.53 -6.64
CA LYS A 120 8.73 -12.38 -7.75
C LYS A 120 7.92 -12.01 -8.99
N LYS A 121 8.59 -11.78 -10.12
CA LYS A 121 7.89 -11.59 -11.40
C LYS A 121 7.09 -12.87 -11.70
N ILE A 122 5.78 -12.74 -11.85
CA ILE A 122 4.92 -13.83 -12.29
C ILE A 122 5.28 -14.11 -13.74
N LYS A 123 5.84 -15.29 -14.03
CA LYS A 123 5.98 -15.77 -15.41
C LYS A 123 4.64 -16.33 -15.84
N TYR A 124 3.90 -15.59 -16.65
CA TYR A 124 2.70 -16.13 -17.28
C TYR A 124 3.10 -17.24 -18.25
N LYS A 125 2.48 -18.41 -18.14
CA LYS A 125 2.56 -19.44 -19.17
C LYS A 125 1.75 -18.92 -20.35
N TYR A 126 2.44 -18.46 -21.40
CA TYR A 126 1.77 -18.06 -22.63
C TYR A 126 1.08 -19.30 -23.21
N ILE A 127 -0.24 -19.31 -23.19
CA ILE A 127 -1.05 -20.32 -23.88
C ILE A 127 -0.99 -19.93 -25.35
N ARG A 128 -0.11 -20.60 -26.12
CA ARG A 128 -0.05 -20.41 -27.57
C ARG A 128 -1.36 -20.94 -28.15
N ALA A 129 -2.10 -20.10 -28.87
CA ALA A 129 -3.12 -20.58 -29.78
C ALA A 129 -2.44 -21.49 -30.82
N LEU A 130 -3.04 -22.64 -31.12
CA LEU A 130 -2.60 -23.49 -32.22
C LEU A 130 -2.82 -22.71 -33.51
N ARG A 131 -1.74 -22.41 -34.23
CA ARG A 131 -1.80 -21.73 -35.54
C ARG A 131 -1.65 -22.73 -36.66
N GLN A 132 -2.32 -22.48 -37.78
CA GLN A 132 -2.10 -23.24 -39.00
C GLN A 132 -0.85 -22.75 -39.74
N PRO A 133 -0.19 -23.61 -40.55
CA PRO A 133 0.85 -23.16 -41.47
C PRO A 133 0.33 -22.00 -42.33
N TRP A 134 1.15 -20.96 -42.52
CA TRP A 134 0.84 -19.72 -43.27
C TRP A 134 -0.12 -18.71 -42.61
N GLU A 135 -0.66 -18.98 -41.41
CA GLU A 135 -1.55 -18.04 -40.70
C GLU A 135 -0.81 -16.79 -40.20
N LEU A 136 0.46 -16.91 -39.86
CA LEU A 136 1.34 -15.80 -39.50
C LEU A 136 2.69 -15.97 -40.20
N VAL A 137 3.02 -15.00 -41.06
CA VAL A 137 4.32 -14.92 -41.72
C VAL A 137 5.07 -13.74 -41.14
N GLU A 138 6.21 -14.00 -40.53
CA GLU A 138 7.15 -12.97 -40.09
C GLU A 138 8.25 -12.86 -41.16
N ILE A 139 8.38 -11.68 -41.76
CA ILE A 139 9.41 -11.38 -42.73
C ILE A 139 10.47 -10.55 -42.00
N ASP A 140 11.55 -11.21 -41.62
CA ASP A 140 12.75 -10.52 -41.12
C ASP A 140 13.62 -10.11 -42.30
N VAL A 141 14.06 -8.85 -42.30
CA VAL A 141 14.87 -8.28 -43.38
C VAL A 141 16.29 -8.13 -42.88
N LYS A 142 17.24 -8.80 -43.54
CA LYS A 142 18.65 -8.72 -43.14
C LYS A 142 19.43 -7.84 -44.10
N TYR A 143 20.03 -6.80 -43.54
CA TYR A 143 20.90 -5.92 -44.30
C TYR A 143 22.30 -6.52 -44.45
N VAL A 144 22.84 -6.43 -45.67
CA VAL A 144 24.22 -6.81 -45.96
C VAL A 144 25.17 -5.87 -45.18
N PRO A 145 26.26 -6.38 -44.58
CA PRO A 145 27.19 -5.59 -43.75
C PRO A 145 28.07 -4.61 -44.56
N GLY A 146 27.57 -4.09 -45.68
CA GLY A 146 28.28 -3.14 -46.53
C GLY A 146 27.38 -2.52 -47.61
N LYS A 147 27.86 -1.45 -48.24
CA LYS A 147 27.24 -0.87 -49.44
C LYS A 147 27.92 -1.46 -50.68
N ILE A 148 27.14 -1.95 -51.64
CA ILE A 148 27.64 -2.41 -52.94
C ILE A 148 27.28 -1.31 -53.94
N GLY A 149 28.24 -0.78 -54.71
CA GLY A 149 27.98 0.32 -55.66
C GLY A 149 27.35 1.58 -55.02
N GLY A 150 27.60 1.82 -53.73
CA GLY A 150 27.03 2.96 -52.99
C GLY A 150 25.61 2.77 -52.44
N ARG A 151 24.94 1.63 -52.73
CA ARG A 151 23.58 1.32 -52.26
C ARG A 151 23.59 0.26 -51.16
N ARG A 152 22.66 0.37 -50.22
CA ARG A 152 22.42 -0.65 -49.18
C ARG A 152 21.46 -1.69 -49.73
N TYR A 153 21.87 -2.95 -49.65
CA TYR A 153 21.05 -4.08 -50.07
C TYR A 153 20.58 -4.86 -48.84
N PHE A 154 19.40 -5.44 -48.98
CA PHE A 154 18.81 -6.35 -48.02
C PHE A 154 18.31 -7.58 -48.76
N GLN A 155 18.25 -8.69 -48.04
CA GLN A 155 17.60 -9.92 -48.46
C GLN A 155 16.48 -10.24 -47.48
#